data_AF-A0A6C0LFN7-F1
#
_entry.id   AF-A0A6C0LFN7-F1
#
_cell.length_a   1.000
_cell.length_b   1.000
_cell.length_c   1.000
_cell.angle_alpha   90.00
_cell.angle_beta   90.00
_cell.angle_gamma   90.00
#
_symmetry.space_group_name_H-M   'P 1'
#
loop_
_entity.id
_entity.type
_entity.pdbx_description
1 polymer ?
#
loop_
_entity_poly.entity_id
_entity_poly.type
_entity_poly.pdbx_seq_one_letter_code
_entity_poly.pdbx_strand_id
1 'polypeptide(L)'
;MNSIEYIYYSLILTGIILIIITAGFSSIISYIVGYSFIGAGFFLLAGYLMFKLSKSNNKGGILSILTSIGPILVIVGAISYYLSIIGIYKDRITNGNVGPEYYSVSIGFLLCILLQNFIFFSGISNEEFKKTYTLDKVTSMMLYFIGILSIVLVITMNIILAYFSTDG
;
A
#
# COMPACT_ATOMS: atom_id res chain seq x y z
N MET A 1 -16.89 14.23 -9.28
CA MET A 1 -16.04 13.58 -8.26
C MET A 1 -15.87 14.56 -7.11
N ASN A 2 -15.90 14.07 -5.87
CA ASN A 2 -15.72 14.91 -4.69
C ASN A 2 -14.26 15.40 -4.60
N SER A 3 -14.01 16.56 -4.01
CA SER A 3 -12.65 17.10 -3.80
C SER A 3 -11.72 16.12 -3.08
N ILE A 4 -12.24 15.35 -2.12
CA ILE A 4 -11.54 14.29 -1.39
C ILE A 4 -11.05 13.17 -2.32
N GLU A 5 -11.80 12.84 -3.37
CA GLU A 5 -11.42 11.79 -4.31
C GLU A 5 -10.14 12.14 -5.05
N TYR A 6 -10.04 13.38 -5.53
CA TYR A 6 -8.84 13.87 -6.18
C TYR A 6 -7.63 13.88 -5.25
N ILE A 7 -7.83 14.14 -3.95
CA ILE A 7 -6.73 14.23 -2.97
C ILE A 7 -6.11 12.86 -2.72
N TYR A 8 -6.87 11.81 -2.41
CA TYR A 8 -6.24 10.51 -2.17
C TYR A 8 -5.62 9.94 -3.45
N TYR A 9 -6.22 10.15 -4.61
CA TYR A 9 -5.65 9.70 -5.88
C TYR A 9 -4.35 10.41 -6.21
N SER A 10 -4.29 11.73 -6.01
CA SER A 10 -3.06 12.47 -6.26
C SER A 10 -1.95 12.03 -5.31
N LEU A 11 -2.24 11.82 -4.02
CA LEU A 11 -1.25 11.33 -3.06
C LEU A 11 -0.69 9.96 -3.47
N ILE A 12 -1.55 9.01 -3.82
CA ILE A 12 -1.12 7.67 -4.24
C ILE A 12 -0.29 7.75 -5.53
N LEU A 13 -0.78 8.49 -6.53
CA LEU A 13 -0.13 8.59 -7.83
C LEU A 13 1.21 9.32 -7.74
N THR A 14 1.29 10.42 -6.98
CA THR A 14 2.55 11.12 -6.68
C THR A 14 3.53 10.19 -5.98
N GLY A 15 3.07 9.41 -4.99
CA GLY A 15 3.94 8.45 -4.30
C GLY A 15 4.49 7.37 -5.24
N ILE A 16 3.67 6.83 -6.15
CA ILE A 16 4.10 5.86 -7.16
C ILE A 16 5.13 6.47 -8.11
N ILE A 17 4.87 7.68 -8.62
CA ILE A 17 5.80 8.38 -9.52
C ILE A 17 7.15 8.60 -8.84
N LEU A 18 7.15 9.04 -7.58
CA LEU A 18 8.38 9.23 -6.82
C LEU A 18 9.19 7.94 -6.71
N ILE A 19 8.55 6.80 -6.41
CA ILE A 19 9.24 5.52 -6.30
C ILE A 19 9.84 5.09 -7.65
N ILE A 20 9.09 5.25 -8.76
CA ILE A 20 9.56 4.87 -10.10
C ILE A 20 10.77 5.72 -10.51
N ILE A 21 10.70 7.04 -10.31
CA ILE A 21 11.82 7.94 -10.62
C ILE A 21 13.03 7.57 -9.75
N THR A 22 12.80 7.29 -8.47
CA THR A 22 13.86 6.98 -7.49
C THR A 22 14.57 5.66 -7.81
N ALA A 23 13.90 4.70 -8.43
CA ALA A 23 14.53 3.45 -8.86
C ALA A 23 15.72 3.68 -9.79
N GLY A 24 15.79 4.82 -10.50
CA GLY A 24 16.94 5.22 -11.31
C GLY A 24 18.09 5.91 -10.55
N PHE A 25 17.86 6.39 -9.31
CA PHE A 25 18.79 7.27 -8.58
C PHE A 25 19.18 6.75 -7.17
N SER A 26 18.77 5.53 -6.81
CA SER A 26 19.15 4.82 -5.56
C SER A 26 19.01 5.61 -4.25
N SER A 27 18.10 6.60 -4.18
CA SER A 27 17.90 7.44 -2.98
C SER A 27 16.88 6.82 -2.01
N ILE A 28 17.33 6.36 -0.85
CA ILE A 28 16.47 5.82 0.22
C ILE A 28 15.49 6.84 0.76
N ILE A 29 15.89 8.12 0.84
CA ILE A 29 15.00 9.19 1.31
C ILE A 29 13.79 9.29 0.39
N SER A 30 14.01 9.22 -0.92
CA SER A 30 12.92 9.32 -1.88
C SER A 30 11.99 8.10 -1.85
N TYR A 31 12.50 6.90 -1.52
CA TYR A 31 11.65 5.74 -1.21
C TYR A 31 10.79 5.99 0.04
N ILE A 32 11.37 6.45 1.15
CA ILE A 32 10.62 6.77 2.39
C ILE A 32 9.50 7.75 2.09
N VAL A 33 9.81 8.84 1.38
CA VAL A 33 8.83 9.85 1.00
C VAL A 33 7.75 9.24 0.11
N GLY A 34 8.12 8.53 -0.96
CA GLY A 34 7.17 7.91 -1.89
C GLY A 34 6.20 6.95 -1.21
N TYR A 35 6.69 6.02 -0.39
CA TYR A 35 5.84 5.09 0.36
C TYR A 35 4.99 5.79 1.44
N SER A 36 5.47 6.89 2.03
CA SER A 36 4.68 7.71 2.95
C SER A 36 3.49 8.38 2.25
N PHE A 37 3.68 8.90 1.03
CA PHE A 37 2.60 9.45 0.21
C PHE A 37 1.55 8.39 -0.15
N ILE A 38 2.00 7.19 -0.56
CA ILE A 38 1.10 6.07 -0.84
C ILE A 38 0.31 5.67 0.41
N GLY A 39 0.98 5.50 1.56
CA GLY A 39 0.35 5.16 2.82
C GLY A 39 -0.68 6.20 3.28
N ALA A 40 -0.33 7.48 3.21
CA ALA A 40 -1.25 8.58 3.53
C ALA A 40 -2.46 8.60 2.58
N GLY A 41 -2.26 8.36 1.29
CA GLY A 41 -3.34 8.26 0.31
C GLY A 41 -4.31 7.10 0.61
N PHE A 42 -3.78 5.90 0.91
CA PHE A 42 -4.61 4.77 1.33
C PHE A 42 -5.33 5.01 2.67
N PHE A 43 -4.70 5.69 3.61
CA PHE A 43 -5.34 6.03 4.88
C PHE A 43 -6.50 7.01 4.69
N LEU A 44 -6.32 8.03 3.83
CA LEU A 44 -7.36 8.99 3.49
C LEU A 44 -8.52 8.31 2.74
N LEU A 45 -8.19 7.40 1.82
CA LEU A 45 -9.15 6.55 1.13
C LEU A 45 -9.98 5.71 2.12
N ALA A 46 -9.35 5.07 3.10
CA ALA A 46 -10.05 4.31 4.14
C ALA A 46 -11.04 5.20 4.92
N GLY A 47 -10.61 6.40 5.33
CA GLY A 47 -11.46 7.38 6.02
C GLY A 47 -12.62 7.86 5.16
N TYR A 48 -12.40 8.09 3.86
CA TYR A 48 -13.44 8.48 2.92
C TYR A 48 -14.52 7.39 2.77
N LEU A 49 -14.11 6.13 2.60
CA LEU A 49 -15.03 5.00 2.51
C LEU A 49 -15.81 4.81 3.81
N MET A 50 -15.16 4.96 4.96
CA MET A 50 -15.82 4.89 6.27
C MET A 50 -16.90 5.94 6.41
N PHE A 51 -16.60 7.19 6.03
CA PHE A 51 -17.56 8.28 6.05
C PHE A 51 -18.75 8.02 5.12
N LYS A 52 -18.49 7.54 3.90
CA LYS A 52 -19.55 7.22 2.92
C LYS A 52 -20.44 6.07 3.35
N LEU A 53 -19.85 5.00 3.88
CA LEU A 53 -20.59 3.85 4.39
C LEU A 53 -21.45 4.24 5.61
N SER A 54 -20.93 5.07 6.52
CA SER A 54 -21.68 5.55 7.69
C SER A 54 -22.89 6.42 7.32
N LYS A 55 -22.83 7.13 6.18
CA LYS A 55 -23.92 8.02 5.72
C LYS A 55 -24.91 7.32 4.78
N SER A 56 -24.58 6.11 4.31
CA SER A 56 -25.44 5.35 3.42
C SER A 56 -26.68 4.85 4.16
N ASN A 57 -27.87 5.02 3.56
CA ASN A 57 -29.13 4.49 4.12
C ASN A 57 -29.18 2.96 4.14
N ASN A 58 -28.34 2.30 3.35
CA ASN A 58 -28.05 0.89 3.52
C ASN A 58 -27.17 0.76 4.76
N LYS A 59 -27.76 0.30 5.88
CA LYS A 59 -27.05 -0.15 7.08
C LYS A 59 -26.10 -1.29 6.72
N GLY A 60 -24.99 -0.95 6.08
CA GLY A 60 -23.87 -1.84 5.89
C GLY A 60 -23.33 -2.15 7.28
N GLY A 61 -23.66 -3.35 7.77
CA GLY A 61 -23.15 -3.82 9.06
C GLY A 61 -21.62 -3.92 9.05
N ILE A 62 -21.04 -4.35 10.17
CA ILE A 62 -19.59 -4.55 10.34
C ILE A 62 -18.95 -5.30 9.15
N LEU A 63 -19.70 -6.21 8.51
CA LEU A 63 -19.24 -6.94 7.35
C LEU A 63 -18.88 -6.05 6.14
N SER A 64 -19.66 -5.02 5.83
CA SER A 64 -19.37 -4.15 4.67
C SER A 64 -18.17 -3.24 4.91
N ILE A 65 -17.97 -2.84 6.16
CA ILE A 65 -16.76 -2.14 6.63
C ILE A 65 -15.56 -3.08 6.45
N LEU A 66 -15.67 -4.32 6.91
CA LEU A 66 -14.58 -5.30 6.83
C LEU A 66 -14.20 -5.62 5.37
N THR A 67 -15.18 -5.74 4.46
CA THR A 67 -14.90 -6.03 3.05
C THR A 67 -14.34 -4.83 2.30
N SER A 68 -14.74 -3.60 2.63
CA SER A 68 -14.35 -2.42 1.85
C SER A 68 -13.10 -1.73 2.40
N ILE A 69 -13.01 -1.62 3.73
CA ILE A 69 -11.95 -0.86 4.42
C ILE A 69 -10.83 -1.79 4.89
N GLY A 70 -11.17 -3.00 5.34
CA GLY A 70 -10.19 -3.93 5.89
C GLY A 70 -8.99 -4.24 4.95
N PRO A 71 -9.17 -4.51 3.64
CA PRO A 71 -8.05 -4.71 2.74
C PRO A 71 -7.12 -3.49 2.63
N ILE A 72 -7.67 -2.28 2.77
CA ILE A 72 -6.91 -1.03 2.76
C ILE A 72 -6.07 -0.89 4.03
N LEU A 73 -6.63 -1.27 5.19
CA LEU A 73 -5.88 -1.24 6.44
C LEU A 73 -4.72 -2.25 6.44
N VAL A 74 -4.91 -3.41 5.81
CA VAL A 74 -3.85 -4.41 5.66
C VAL A 74 -2.65 -3.83 4.87
N ILE A 75 -2.89 -3.13 3.76
CA ILE A 75 -1.80 -2.53 2.98
C ILE A 75 -1.16 -1.34 3.69
N VAL A 76 -1.95 -0.52 4.40
CA VAL A 76 -1.39 0.54 5.25
C VAL A 76 -0.47 -0.06 6.30
N GLY A 77 -0.88 -1.15 6.97
CA GLY A 77 -0.03 -1.87 7.92
C GLY A 77 1.26 -2.38 7.30
N ALA A 78 1.20 -2.97 6.10
CA ALA A 78 2.38 -3.43 5.37
C ALA A 78 3.34 -2.28 5.01
N ILE A 79 2.80 -1.15 4.52
CA ILE A 79 3.59 0.06 4.21
C ILE A 79 4.21 0.65 5.47
N SER A 80 3.46 0.75 6.57
CA SER A 80 3.98 1.25 7.85
C SER A 80 5.10 0.35 8.38
N TYR A 81 4.95 -0.96 8.29
CA TYR A 81 5.99 -1.89 8.69
C TYR A 81 7.23 -1.78 7.79
N TYR A 82 7.05 -1.67 6.47
CA TYR A 82 8.13 -1.43 5.53
C TYR A 82 8.92 -0.15 5.83
N LEU A 83 8.21 0.96 6.07
CA LEU A 83 8.82 2.23 6.46
C LEU A 83 9.62 2.11 7.77
N SER A 84 9.10 1.34 8.74
CA SER A 84 9.82 1.11 10.01
C SER A 84 11.13 0.34 9.79
N ILE A 85 11.12 -0.68 8.92
CA ILE A 85 12.30 -1.49 8.58
C ILE A 85 13.34 -0.62 7.87
N ILE A 86 12.94 0.18 6.88
CA ILE A 86 13.87 1.12 6.23
C ILE A 86 14.46 2.09 7.24
N GLY A 87 13.67 2.59 8.19
CA GLY A 87 14.16 3.48 9.24
C GLY A 87 15.25 2.82 10.10
N ILE A 88 15.04 1.56 10.50
CA ILE A 88 15.96 0.79 11.33
C ILE A 88 17.26 0.44 10.58
N TYR A 89 17.14 -0.01 9.32
CA TYR A 89 18.28 -0.50 8.53
C TYR A 89 18.82 0.54 7.55
N LYS A 90 18.45 1.81 7.68
CA LYS A 90 18.80 2.90 6.76
C LYS A 90 20.28 2.89 6.38
N ASP A 91 21.17 2.86 7.38
CA ASP A 91 22.62 2.95 7.16
C ASP A 91 23.16 1.76 6.37
N ARG A 92 22.60 0.56 6.60
CA ARG A 92 22.98 -0.64 5.86
C ARG A 92 22.52 -0.58 4.41
N ILE A 93 21.31 -0.08 4.17
CA ILE A 93 20.77 0.07 2.81
C ILE A 93 21.55 1.18 2.07
N THR A 94 21.87 2.31 2.73
CA THR A 94 22.61 3.42 2.10
C THR A 94 24.03 3.03 1.73
N ASN A 95 24.68 2.22 2.56
CA ASN A 95 26.06 1.81 2.36
C ASN A 95 26.19 0.61 1.41
N GLY A 96 25.08 0.05 0.92
CA GLY A 96 25.11 -1.11 0.03
C GLY A 96 25.42 -2.44 0.73
N ASN A 97 25.40 -2.47 2.07
CA ASN A 97 25.69 -3.66 2.89
C ASN A 97 24.45 -4.58 3.00
N VAL A 98 23.81 -4.83 1.86
CA VAL A 98 22.57 -5.58 1.70
C VAL A 98 22.68 -6.53 0.52
N GLY A 99 22.30 -7.79 0.74
CA GLY A 99 22.28 -8.80 -0.31
C GLY A 99 21.35 -8.42 -1.48
N PRO A 100 21.63 -8.88 -2.71
CA PRO A 100 20.82 -8.58 -3.90
C PRO A 100 19.36 -9.01 -3.74
N GLU A 101 19.08 -10.01 -2.89
CA GLU A 101 17.74 -10.51 -2.59
C GLU A 101 16.85 -9.43 -2.00
N TYR A 102 17.40 -8.49 -1.22
CA TYR A 102 16.65 -7.36 -0.67
C TYR A 102 15.99 -6.52 -1.77
N TYR A 103 16.72 -6.25 -2.85
CA TYR A 103 16.21 -5.45 -3.96
C TYR A 103 15.13 -6.21 -4.75
N SER A 104 15.31 -7.51 -4.99
CA SER A 104 14.30 -8.34 -5.64
C SER A 104 13.00 -8.40 -4.84
N VAL A 105 13.08 -8.61 -3.54
CA VAL A 105 11.89 -8.64 -2.66
C VAL A 105 11.25 -7.24 -2.55
N SER A 106 12.04 -6.17 -2.52
CA SER A 106 11.54 -4.78 -2.53
C SER A 106 10.76 -4.46 -3.81
N ILE A 107 11.25 -4.90 -4.97
CA ILE A 107 10.53 -4.75 -6.25
C ILE A 107 9.22 -5.56 -6.22
N GLY A 108 9.24 -6.78 -5.69
CA GLY A 108 8.03 -7.58 -5.50
C GLY A 108 6.98 -6.87 -4.64
N PHE A 109 7.40 -6.19 -3.57
CA PHE A 109 6.50 -5.41 -2.72
C PHE A 109 5.89 -4.21 -3.47
N LEU A 110 6.70 -3.48 -4.25
CA LEU A 110 6.20 -2.41 -5.12
C LEU A 110 5.16 -2.92 -6.12
N LEU A 111 5.42 -4.07 -6.76
CA LEU A 111 4.47 -4.69 -7.68
C LEU A 111 3.15 -5.06 -7.00
N CYS A 112 3.20 -5.54 -5.75
CA CYS A 112 1.99 -5.80 -4.98
C CYS A 112 1.18 -4.52 -4.75
N ILE A 113 1.84 -3.40 -4.39
CA ILE A 113 1.17 -2.10 -4.23
C ILE A 113 0.53 -1.61 -5.53
N LEU A 114 1.23 -1.76 -6.67
CA LEU A 114 0.71 -1.37 -7.98
C LEU A 114 -0.51 -2.22 -8.37
N LEU A 115 -0.41 -3.54 -8.20
CA LEU A 115 -1.50 -4.46 -8.49
C LEU A 115 -2.72 -4.19 -7.59
N GLN A 116 -2.48 -3.90 -6.30
CA GLN A 116 -3.53 -3.57 -5.36
C GLN A 116 -4.25 -2.27 -5.74
N ASN A 117 -3.50 -1.25 -6.18
CA ASN A 117 -4.09 -0.01 -6.71
C ASN A 117 -4.93 -0.27 -7.97
N PHE A 118 -4.43 -1.09 -8.89
CA PHE A 118 -5.14 -1.44 -10.11
C PHE A 118 -6.48 -2.13 -9.81
N ILE A 119 -6.46 -3.15 -8.94
CA ILE A 119 -7.68 -3.88 -8.54
C ILE A 119 -8.64 -2.96 -7.80
N PHE A 120 -8.14 -2.11 -6.90
CA PHE A 120 -8.97 -1.16 -6.19
C PHE A 120 -9.67 -0.18 -7.14
N PHE A 121 -8.93 0.39 -8.09
CA PHE A 121 -9.48 1.30 -9.10
C PHE A 121 -10.55 0.62 -9.97
N SER A 122 -10.31 -0.63 -10.35
CA SER A 122 -11.30 -1.45 -11.06
C SER A 122 -12.58 -1.65 -10.22
N GLY A 123 -12.42 -1.98 -8.94
CA GLY A 123 -13.53 -2.20 -8.00
C GLY A 123 -14.44 -0.99 -7.82
N ILE A 124 -13.86 0.20 -7.68
CA ILE A 124 -14.62 1.44 -7.48
C ILE A 124 -15.20 2.05 -8.75
N SER A 125 -14.72 1.60 -9.91
CA SER A 125 -15.26 2.02 -11.20
C SER A 125 -16.60 1.35 -11.52
N ASN A 126 -16.89 0.22 -10.85
CA ASN A 126 -18.13 -0.54 -11.00
C ASN A 126 -19.38 0.26 -10.56
N GLU A 127 -20.49 0.11 -11.28
CA GLU A 127 -21.76 0.79 -10.99
C GLU A 127 -22.34 0.41 -9.62
N GLU A 128 -22.14 -0.84 -9.21
CA GLU A 128 -22.61 -1.33 -7.92
C GLU A 128 -21.92 -0.60 -6.76
N PHE A 129 -20.60 -0.37 -6.88
CA PHE A 129 -19.85 0.42 -5.90
C PHE A 129 -20.36 1.86 -5.84
N LYS A 130 -20.68 2.49 -6.98
CA LYS A 130 -21.20 3.88 -7.00
C LYS A 130 -22.54 4.02 -6.28
N LYS A 131 -23.33 2.94 -6.19
CA LYS A 131 -24.64 2.92 -5.49
C LYS A 131 -24.50 2.56 -4.01
N THR A 132 -23.61 1.64 -3.67
CA THR A 132 -23.54 1.02 -2.33
C THR A 132 -22.37 1.52 -1.49
N TYR A 133 -21.33 2.07 -2.12
CA TYR A 133 -20.01 2.35 -1.55
C TYR A 133 -19.32 1.13 -0.96
N THR A 134 -19.76 -0.08 -1.32
CA THR A 134 -19.15 -1.34 -0.91
C THR A 134 -18.44 -1.99 -2.07
N LEU A 135 -17.23 -2.48 -1.83
CA LEU A 135 -16.55 -3.33 -2.80
C LEU A 135 -17.27 -4.68 -2.89
N ASP A 136 -17.32 -5.24 -4.10
CA ASP A 136 -17.77 -6.61 -4.28
C ASP A 136 -16.82 -7.58 -3.54
N LYS A 137 -17.35 -8.75 -3.17
CA LYS A 137 -16.63 -9.72 -2.34
C LYS A 137 -15.38 -10.27 -3.04
N VAL A 138 -15.41 -10.44 -4.36
CA VAL A 138 -14.30 -11.02 -5.13
C VAL A 138 -13.14 -10.04 -5.16
N THR A 139 -13.41 -8.78 -5.51
CA THR A 139 -12.45 -7.69 -5.49
C THR A 139 -11.88 -7.50 -4.08
N SER A 140 -12.73 -7.50 -3.04
CA SER A 140 -12.30 -7.43 -1.65
C SER A 140 -11.34 -8.56 -1.26
N MET A 141 -11.66 -9.80 -1.62
CA MET A 141 -10.81 -10.97 -1.34
C MET A 141 -9.49 -10.91 -2.11
N MET A 142 -9.48 -10.45 -3.36
CA MET A 142 -8.25 -10.24 -4.12
C MET A 142 -7.35 -9.18 -3.46
N LEU A 143 -7.93 -8.07 -3.00
CA LEU A 143 -7.20 -7.04 -2.26
C LEU A 143 -6.63 -7.58 -0.94
N TYR A 144 -7.39 -8.40 -0.20
CA TYR A 144 -6.89 -9.05 1.01
C TYR A 144 -5.72 -9.98 0.71
N PHE A 145 -5.84 -10.81 -0.32
CA PHE A 145 -4.78 -11.73 -0.72
C PHE A 145 -3.48 -10.99 -1.04
N ILE A 146 -3.57 -9.91 -1.81
CA ILE A 146 -2.40 -9.09 -2.16
C ILE A 146 -1.86 -8.35 -0.93
N GLY A 147 -2.73 -7.86 -0.05
CA GLY A 147 -2.32 -7.23 1.21
C GLY A 147 -1.55 -8.20 2.12
N ILE A 148 -2.02 -9.45 2.26
CA ILE A 148 -1.33 -10.49 3.03
C ILE A 148 0.00 -10.84 2.36
N LEU A 149 0.02 -11.00 1.04
CA LEU A 149 1.25 -11.23 0.28
C LEU A 149 2.27 -10.10 0.51
N SER A 150 1.79 -8.85 0.55
CA SER A 150 2.61 -7.68 0.83
C SER A 150 3.23 -7.74 2.23
N ILE A 151 2.47 -8.17 3.24
CA ILE A 151 2.99 -8.39 4.60
C ILE A 151 4.08 -9.47 4.60
N VAL A 152 3.86 -10.59 3.91
CA VAL A 152 4.86 -11.66 3.80
C VAL A 152 6.16 -11.14 3.19
N LEU A 153 6.08 -10.36 2.11
CA LEU A 153 7.25 -9.75 1.49
C LEU A 153 8.00 -8.81 2.44
N VAL A 154 7.29 -7.99 3.21
CA VAL A 154 7.90 -7.07 4.18
C VAL A 154 8.55 -7.82 5.34
N ILE A 155 7.95 -8.91 5.83
CA ILE A 155 8.58 -9.79 6.81
C ILE A 155 9.86 -10.41 6.25
N THR A 156 9.81 -10.92 5.01
CA THR A 156 10.99 -11.47 4.34
C THR A 156 12.09 -10.44 4.19
N MET A 157 11.76 -9.19 3.81
CA MET A 157 12.74 -8.09 3.77
C MET A 157 13.38 -7.84 5.14
N ASN A 158 12.59 -7.85 6.22
CA ASN A 158 13.15 -7.70 7.57
C ASN A 158 14.14 -8.82 7.91
N ILE A 159 13.82 -10.07 7.55
CA ILE A 159 14.71 -11.22 7.79
C ILE A 159 16.01 -11.07 6.98
N ILE A 160 15.92 -10.68 5.71
CA ILE A 160 17.10 -10.43 4.86
C ILE A 160 17.97 -9.34 5.50
N LEU A 161 17.37 -8.22 5.88
CA LEU A 161 18.09 -7.12 6.51
C LEU A 161 18.66 -7.50 7.88
N ALA A 162 17.96 -8.30 8.67
CA ALA A 162 18.46 -8.71 9.99
C ALA A 162 19.67 -9.64 9.89
N TYR A 163 19.64 -10.63 8.99
CA TYR A 163 20.57 -11.77 9.04
C TYR A 163 21.54 -11.88 7.86
N PHE A 164 21.23 -11.25 6.72
CA PHE A 164 22.01 -11.38 5.49
C PHE A 164 22.65 -10.02 5.15
N SER A 165 23.63 -9.62 5.96
CA SER A 165 24.56 -8.53 5.61
C SER A 165 25.65 -9.05 4.69
N THR A 166 25.97 -8.27 3.67
CA THR A 166 27.26 -8.38 3.00
C THR A 166 28.28 -7.53 3.75
N ASP A 167 29.45 -8.09 4.02
CA ASP A 167 30.63 -7.29 4.35
C ASP A 167 30.98 -6.56 3.04
N GLY A 168 30.75 -5.25 3.00
CA GLY A 168 30.98 -4.44 1.79
C GLY A 168 32.39 -4.60 1.21
#